data_AF-A0A2E8WBE1-F1
#
_entry.id   AF-A0A2E8WBE1-F1
#
_cell.length_a   1.000
_cell.length_b   1.000
_cell.length_c   1.000
_cell.angle_alpha   90.00
_cell.angle_beta   90.00
_cell.angle_gamma   90.00
#
_symmetry.space_group_name_H-M   'P 1'
#
loop_
_entity.id
_entity.type
_entity.pdbx_description
1 polymer ?
#
loop_
_entity_poly.entity_id
_entity_poly.type
_entity_poly.pdbx_seq_one_letter_code
_entity_poly.pdbx_strand_id
1 'polypeptide(L)'
;MERPATSRTMEDRSACVLMVDDHPKNAELLEAYLVPEGCDVITAYDGVEALGKVEQEGPPDIVLQDVMMPRMDGYEVCQKMK
;
A
#
# COMPACT_ATOMS: atom_id res chain seq x y z
N MET A 1 14.87 -24.14 6.80
CA MET A 1 15.48 -24.36 5.48
C MET A 1 15.79 -22.97 4.94
N GLU A 2 17.02 -22.50 5.13
CA GLU A 2 17.42 -21.13 4.80
C GLU A 2 17.62 -21.02 3.29
N ARG A 3 16.98 -20.03 2.64
CA ARG A 3 17.18 -19.74 1.22
C ARG A 3 18.55 -19.05 1.05
N PRO A 4 19.38 -19.44 0.07
CA PRO A 4 20.70 -18.86 -0.11
C PRO A 4 20.59 -17.42 -0.63
N ALA A 5 21.48 -16.55 -0.14
CA ALA A 5 21.62 -15.17 -0.61
C ALA A 5 22.14 -15.15 -2.06
N THR A 6 21.22 -15.06 -3.01
CA THR A 6 21.52 -14.93 -4.44
C THR A 6 21.02 -13.56 -4.89
N SER A 7 21.83 -12.85 -5.68
CA SER A 7 21.54 -11.52 -6.24
C SER A 7 20.09 -11.38 -6.69
N ARG A 8 19.30 -10.51 -6.05
CA ARG A 8 17.90 -10.24 -6.42
C ARG A 8 17.84 -9.75 -7.87
N THR A 9 17.25 -10.54 -8.76
CA THR A 9 16.70 -10.03 -10.03
C THR A 9 15.53 -9.10 -9.73
N MET A 10 15.11 -8.23 -10.67
CA MET A 10 13.91 -7.39 -10.51
C MET A 10 12.61 -8.20 -10.27
N GLU A 11 12.67 -9.53 -10.43
CA GLU A 11 11.60 -10.49 -10.17
C GLU A 11 11.54 -10.97 -8.70
N ASP A 12 12.52 -10.62 -7.86
CA ASP A 12 12.62 -11.06 -6.45
C ASP A 12 12.42 -9.90 -5.45
N ARG A 13 11.81 -8.80 -5.89
CA ARG A 13 11.33 -7.73 -4.99
C ARG A 13 9.88 -7.99 -4.61
N SER A 14 9.60 -7.95 -3.32
CA SER A 14 8.24 -7.88 -2.78
C SER A 14 7.51 -6.70 -3.42
N ALA A 15 6.28 -6.91 -3.88
CA ALA A 15 5.45 -5.84 -4.39
C ALA A 15 5.02 -4.94 -3.23
N CYS A 16 5.27 -3.64 -3.35
CA CYS A 16 4.85 -2.66 -2.38
C CYS A 16 3.38 -2.28 -2.63
N VAL A 17 2.51 -2.57 -1.67
CA VAL A 17 1.06 -2.28 -1.72
C VAL A 17 0.74 -1.19 -0.71
N LEU A 18 0.24 -0.05 -1.21
CA LEU A 18 -0.36 0.98 -0.37
C LEU A 18 -1.85 0.72 -0.19
N MET A 19 -2.28 0.44 1.03
CA MET A 19 -3.66 0.31 1.44
C MET A 19 -4.18 1.62 2.01
N VAL A 20 -5.29 2.13 1.48
CA VAL A 20 -5.90 3.39 1.90
C VAL A 20 -7.36 3.15 2.26
N ASP A 21 -7.69 3.12 3.56
CA ASP A 21 -9.03 2.84 4.07
C ASP A 21 -9.18 3.46 5.46
N ASP A 22 -10.28 4.19 5.72
CA ASP A 22 -10.53 4.88 6.99
C ASP A 22 -10.98 3.93 8.13
N HIS A 23 -11.20 2.64 7.82
CA HIS A 23 -11.52 1.59 8.77
C HIS A 23 -10.31 0.67 9.01
N PRO A 24 -9.62 0.79 10.17
CA PRO A 24 -8.40 0.02 10.44
C PRO A 24 -8.54 -1.49 10.30
N LYS A 25 -9.72 -2.04 10.60
CA LYS A 25 -10.00 -3.48 10.46
C LYS A 25 -9.91 -3.98 9.02
N ASN A 26 -10.25 -3.15 8.04
CA ASN A 26 -10.16 -3.51 6.62
C ASN A 26 -8.68 -3.61 6.21
N ALA A 27 -7.88 -2.62 6.63
CA ALA A 27 -6.44 -2.61 6.41
C ALA A 27 -5.75 -3.81 7.07
N GLU A 28 -6.04 -4.10 8.34
CA GLU A 28 -5.52 -5.27 9.07
C GLU A 28 -5.90 -6.60 8.38
N LEU A 29 -7.15 -6.73 7.93
CA LEU A 29 -7.62 -7.94 7.25
C LEU A 29 -6.86 -8.18 5.94
N LEU A 30 -6.70 -7.14 5.12
CA LEU A 30 -6.04 -7.25 3.83
C LEU A 30 -4.52 -7.38 3.97
N GLU A 31 -3.90 -6.73 4.95
CA GLU A 31 -2.50 -6.96 5.31
C GLU A 31 -2.27 -8.44 5.66
N ALA A 32 -3.15 -9.03 6.46
CA ALA A 32 -3.09 -10.45 6.82
C ALA A 32 -3.22 -11.41 5.62
N TYR A 33 -3.81 -10.97 4.50
CA TYR A 33 -3.85 -11.73 3.25
C TYR A 33 -2.64 -11.47 2.35
N LEU A 34 -2.13 -10.24 2.30
CA LEU A 34 -1.10 -9.83 1.34
C LEU A 34 0.33 -10.12 1.81
N VAL A 35 0.61 -9.99 3.11
CA VAL A 35 1.94 -10.28 3.66
C VAL A 35 2.35 -11.74 3.43
N PRO A 36 1.48 -12.76 3.65
CA PRO A 36 1.82 -14.16 3.33
C PRO A 36 2.13 -14.42 1.85
N GLU A 37 1.56 -13.61 0.94
CA GLU A 37 1.82 -13.69 -0.50
C GLU A 37 3.13 -12.98 -0.91
N GLY A 38 3.87 -12.42 0.05
CA GLY A 38 5.15 -11.77 -0.16
C GLY A 38 5.06 -10.29 -0.56
N CYS A 39 3.93 -9.64 -0.30
CA CYS A 39 3.80 -8.20 -0.45
C CYS A 39 4.33 -7.45 0.78
N ASP A 40 4.98 -6.31 0.54
CA ASP A 40 5.21 -5.31 1.58
C ASP A 40 3.99 -4.40 1.62
N VAL A 41 3.34 -4.28 2.78
CA VAL A 41 2.10 -3.51 2.93
C VAL A 41 2.38 -2.24 3.71
N ILE A 42 1.97 -1.11 3.13
CA ILE A 42 1.95 0.20 3.78
C ILE A 42 0.47 0.57 3.91
N THR A 43 0.04 1.01 5.10
CA THR A 43 -1.35 1.42 5.34
C THR A 43 -1.47 2.94 5.38
N ALA A 44 -2.64 3.50 5.10
CA ALA A 44 -2.98 4.90 5.31
C ALA A 44 -4.48 4.97 5.65
N TYR A 45 -4.86 5.82 6.60
CA TYR A 45 -6.22 5.86 7.13
C TYR A 45 -7.02 7.09 6.67
N ASP A 46 -6.40 7.93 5.84
CA ASP A 46 -7.08 8.99 5.09
C ASP A 46 -6.27 9.39 3.84
N GLY A 47 -6.87 10.20 2.98
CA GLY A 47 -6.24 10.66 1.75
C GLY A 47 -5.00 11.55 1.95
N VAL A 48 -4.91 12.29 3.06
CA VAL A 48 -3.75 13.15 3.36
C VAL A 48 -2.54 12.28 3.74
N GLU A 49 -2.78 11.27 4.58
CA GLU A 49 -1.76 10.29 4.95
C GLU A 49 -1.27 9.51 3.72
N ALA A 50 -2.19 9.08 2.85
CA ALA A 50 -1.84 8.34 1.63
C ALA A 50 -0.91 9.15 0.71
N LEU A 51 -1.24 10.42 0.45
CA LEU A 51 -0.41 11.31 -0.36
C LEU A 51 0.94 11.59 0.30
N GLY A 52 0.96 11.81 1.61
CA GLY A 52 2.20 12.01 2.36
C GLY A 52 3.13 10.81 2.31
N LYS A 53 2.58 9.59 2.36
CA LYS A 53 3.36 8.34 2.25
C LYS A 53 3.95 8.17 0.86
N VAL A 54 3.19 8.44 -0.20
CA VAL A 54 3.72 8.41 -1.57
C VAL A 54 4.84 9.44 -1.76
N GLU A 55 4.71 10.63 -1.19
CA GLU A 55 5.74 11.68 -1.28
C GLU A 55 7.02 11.32 -0.51
N GLN A 56 6.89 10.71 0.66
CA GLN A 56 8.03 10.41 1.56
C GLN A 56 8.73 9.09 1.23
N GLU A 57 7.97 8.05 0.89
CA GLU A 57 8.46 6.68 0.72
C GLU A 57 8.67 6.33 -0.77
N GLY A 58 8.08 7.12 -1.68
CA GLY A 58 8.08 6.88 -3.12
C GLY A 58 6.81 6.16 -3.60
N PRO A 59 6.67 5.99 -4.93
CA PRO A 59 5.48 5.39 -5.51
C PRO A 59 5.38 3.89 -5.18
N PRO A 60 4.22 3.39 -4.70
CA PRO A 60 3.97 1.96 -4.54
C PRO A 60 3.78 1.28 -5.90
N ASP A 61 3.90 -0.06 -5.92
CA ASP A 61 3.58 -0.84 -7.14
C ASP A 61 2.06 -0.93 -7.34
N ILE A 62 1.29 -0.99 -6.24
CA ILE A 62 -0.19 -1.08 -6.25
C ILE A 62 -0.76 -0.16 -5.15
N VAL A 63 -1.87 0.51 -5.44
CA VAL A 63 -2.70 1.20 -4.44
C VAL A 63 -4.07 0.50 -4.35
N LEU A 64 -4.46 0.08 -3.16
CA LEU A 64 -5.81 -0.38 -2.84
C LEU A 64 -6.54 0.74 -2.10
N GLN A 65 -7.42 1.45 -2.81
CA GLN A 65 -8.03 2.70 -2.37
C GLN A 65 -9.51 2.51 -2.06
N ASP A 66 -9.93 2.80 -0.83
CA ASP A 66 -11.34 3.01 -0.51
C ASP A 66 -11.83 4.30 -1.17
N VAL A 67 -13.02 4.24 -1.74
CA VAL A 67 -13.68 5.37 -2.37
C VAL A 67 -14.30 6.28 -1.31
N MET A 68 -14.94 5.70 -0.30
CA MET A 68 -15.84 6.43 0.60
C MET A 68 -15.14 6.83 1.91
N MET A 69 -14.22 7.78 1.83
CA MET A 69 -13.53 8.31 3.00
C MET A 69 -13.97 9.74 3.39
N PRO A 70 -13.94 10.11 4.69
CA PRO A 70 -14.18 11.47 5.13
C PRO A 70 -13.12 12.47 4.66
N ARG A 71 -13.53 13.74 4.48
CA ARG A 71 -12.70 14.91 4.10
C ARG A 71 -12.11 14.88 2.70
N MET A 72 -11.58 13.75 2.25
CA MET A 72 -11.03 13.54 0.91
C MET A 72 -11.42 12.13 0.46
N ASP A 73 -12.18 12.04 -0.62
CA ASP A 73 -12.60 10.75 -1.15
C ASP A 73 -11.48 10.08 -1.97
N GLY A 74 -11.64 8.79 -2.27
CA GLY A 74 -10.63 8.03 -3.00
C GLY A 74 -10.40 8.53 -4.44
N TYR A 75 -11.38 9.22 -5.04
CA TYR A 75 -11.20 9.80 -6.37
C TYR A 75 -10.32 11.04 -6.32
N GLU A 76 -10.50 11.89 -5.31
CA GLU A 76 -9.63 13.05 -5.07
C GLU A 76 -8.18 12.64 -4.82
N VAL A 77 -7.96 11.56 -4.07
CA VAL A 77 -6.63 10.96 -3.86
C VAL A 77 -6.02 10.55 -5.21
N CYS A 78 -6.73 9.74 -6.00
CA CYS A 78 -6.27 9.28 -7.32
C CYS A 78 -5.95 10.46 -8.27
N GLN A 79 -6.71 11.55 -8.19
CA GLN A 79 -6.45 12.74 -9.01
C GLN A 79 -5.16 13.46 -8.60
N LYS A 80 -4.83 13.47 -7.32
CA LYS A 80 -3.64 14.14 -6.76
C LYS A 80 -2.35 13.32 -6.91
N MET A 81 -2.44 12.00 -7.10
CA MET A 81 -1.28 11.10 -7.28
C MET A 81 -0.69 11.08 -8.71
N LYS A 82 -1.27 11.83 -9.66
CA LYS A 82 -0.83 11.86 -11.07
C LYS A 82 0.50 12.58 -11.30
#